data_AF-A0A544U8G3-F1
#
_entry.id   AF-A0A544U8G3-F1
#
_cell.length_a   1.000
_cell.length_b   1.000
_cell.length_c   1.000
_cell.angle_alpha   90.00
_cell.angle_beta   90.00
_cell.angle_gamma   90.00
#
_symmetry.space_group_name_H-M   'P 1'
#
loop_
_entity.id
_entity.type
_entity.pdbx_description
1 polymer ?
#
loop_
_entity_poly.entity_id
_entity_poly.type
_entity_poly.pdbx_seq_one_letter_code
_entity_poly.pdbx_strand_id
1 'polypeptide(L)'
;MNPQVMEKLRKQLEQELQEIEKRLEESERPQATELSNYDNHPADNASDLTDQLTEMAIDEHRGDDAEEIKAALQAMEDGTYGKCAVCGEEIPIGRLEAMPKALTCVEHAEHREENLRPVEEDVLSSTPRSDDFIELEEFGSSDTPQDKS
;
A
#
# COMPACT_ATOMS: atom_id res chain seq x y z
N MET A 1 7.77 -19.60 -21.45
CA MET A 1 6.41 -19.53 -20.89
C MET A 1 5.41 -20.26 -21.79
N ASN A 2 4.36 -20.84 -21.22
CA ASN A 2 3.33 -21.54 -21.98
C ASN A 2 2.34 -20.51 -22.57
N PRO A 3 2.09 -20.46 -23.90
CA PRO A 3 1.28 -19.42 -24.53
C PRO A 3 -0.13 -19.27 -23.96
N GLN A 4 -0.75 -20.36 -23.50
CA GLN A 4 -2.07 -20.33 -22.88
C GLN A 4 -2.10 -19.61 -21.52
N VAL A 5 -1.01 -19.71 -20.75
CA VAL A 5 -0.89 -19.04 -19.45
C VAL A 5 -0.72 -17.53 -19.65
N MET A 6 0.06 -17.13 -20.66
CA MET A 6 0.25 -15.72 -21.02
C MET A 6 -1.04 -15.04 -21.43
N GLU A 7 -1.86 -15.69 -22.28
CA GLU A 7 -3.14 -15.14 -22.70
C GLU A 7 -4.12 -14.99 -21.52
N LYS A 8 -4.11 -15.94 -20.59
CA LYS A 8 -4.91 -15.86 -19.37
C LYS A 8 -4.49 -14.67 -18.51
N LEU A 9 -3.20 -14.52 -18.23
CA LEU A 9 -2.67 -13.42 -17.42
C LEU A 9 -2.92 -12.06 -18.07
N ARG A 10 -2.72 -11.95 -19.39
CA ARG A 10 -3.04 -10.74 -20.15
C ARG A 10 -4.50 -10.35 -19.97
N LYS A 11 -5.43 -11.30 -20.15
CA LYS A 11 -6.86 -11.03 -19.99
C LYS A 11 -7.23 -10.61 -18.57
N GLN A 12 -6.57 -11.19 -17.55
CA GLN A 12 -6.78 -10.79 -16.16
C GLN A 12 -6.34 -9.32 -15.94
N LEU A 13 -5.15 -8.95 -16.42
CA LEU A 13 -4.63 -7.59 -16.34
C LEU A 13 -5.50 -6.58 -17.10
N GLU A 14 -6.01 -6.93 -18.29
CA GLU A 14 -6.92 -6.07 -19.05
C GLU A 14 -8.25 -5.83 -18.32
N GLN A 15 -8.79 -6.86 -17.64
CA GLN A 15 -10.01 -6.72 -16.84
C GLN A 15 -9.77 -5.85 -15.61
N GLU A 16 -8.66 -6.05 -14.91
CA GLU A 16 -8.28 -5.27 -13.73
C GLU A 16 -8.05 -3.79 -14.08
N LEU A 17 -7.38 -3.52 -15.21
CA LEU A 17 -7.21 -2.16 -15.73
C LEU A 17 -8.56 -1.47 -15.96
N GLN A 18 -9.49 -2.15 -16.64
CA GLN A 18 -10.82 -1.60 -16.92
C GLN A 18 -11.61 -1.32 -15.64
N GLU A 19 -11.47 -2.18 -14.63
CA GLU A 19 -12.12 -1.98 -13.34
C GLU A 19 -11.55 -0.75 -12.63
N ILE A 20 -10.23 -0.59 -12.60
CA ILE A 20 -9.55 0.55 -11.99
C ILE A 20 -9.95 1.85 -12.70
N GLU A 21 -9.89 1.88 -14.04
CA GLU A 21 -10.27 3.06 -14.82
C GLU A 21 -11.72 3.46 -14.56
N LYS A 22 -12.64 2.51 -14.53
CA LYS A 22 -14.06 2.76 -14.20
C LYS A 22 -14.23 3.34 -12.79
N ARG A 23 -13.46 2.86 -11.81
CA ARG A 23 -13.52 3.34 -10.42
C ARG A 23 -12.98 4.75 -10.28
N LEU A 24 -11.90 5.08 -10.98
CA LEU A 24 -11.36 6.44 -11.04
C LEU A 24 -12.38 7.40 -11.68
N GLU A 25 -13.00 7.01 -12.81
CA GLU A 25 -14.05 7.79 -13.45
C GLU A 25 -15.28 8.02 -12.54
N GLU A 26 -15.63 7.04 -11.69
CA GLU A 26 -16.70 7.15 -10.71
C GLU A 26 -16.34 8.10 -9.56
N SER A 27 -15.09 8.11 -9.11
CA SER A 27 -14.59 9.01 -8.05
C SER A 27 -14.48 10.47 -8.52
N GLU A 28 -14.07 10.69 -9.78
CA GLU A 28 -14.01 12.02 -10.39
C GLU A 28 -15.38 12.68 -10.60
N ARG A 29 -16.47 11.90 -10.60
CA ARG A 29 -17.83 12.45 -10.62
C ARG A 29 -18.11 13.06 -9.25
N PRO A 30 -18.16 14.40 -9.13
CA PRO A 30 -18.39 15.01 -7.83
C PRO A 30 -19.71 14.49 -7.25
N GLN A 31 -19.71 14.14 -5.96
CA GLN A 31 -20.91 13.94 -5.14
C GLN A 31 -21.70 15.26 -4.97
N ALA A 32 -21.88 16.01 -6.06
CA ALA A 32 -22.58 17.27 -6.12
C ALA A 32 -24.08 17.15 -5.74
N THR A 33 -24.58 15.92 -5.56
CA THR A 33 -25.97 15.65 -5.19
C THR A 33 -26.21 15.58 -3.68
N GLU A 34 -25.16 15.38 -2.85
CA GLU A 34 -25.32 15.08 -1.42
C GLU A 34 -24.81 16.23 -0.50
N LEU A 35 -23.92 17.10 -1.00
CA LEU A 35 -23.34 18.21 -0.22
C LEU A 35 -24.29 19.39 0.05
N SER A 36 -25.46 19.44 -0.59
CA SER A 36 -26.40 20.56 -0.46
C SER A 36 -27.23 20.53 0.84
N ASN A 37 -27.18 19.46 1.64
CA ASN A 37 -28.13 19.24 2.74
C ASN A 37 -27.49 19.02 4.13
N TYR A 38 -26.17 19.13 4.30
CA TYR A 38 -25.54 18.81 5.59
C TYR A 38 -25.43 20.02 6.54
N ASP A 39 -26.03 19.87 7.73
CA ASP A 39 -25.83 20.72 8.89
C ASP A 39 -24.37 20.60 9.34
N ASN A 40 -23.55 21.61 9.04
CA ASN A 40 -22.10 21.58 9.24
C ASN A 40 -21.73 21.75 10.72
N HIS A 41 -21.78 20.68 11.52
CA HIS A 41 -21.20 20.68 12.87
C HIS A 41 -19.67 20.55 12.79
N PRO A 42 -18.90 21.24 13.64
CA PRO A 42 -17.43 21.25 13.58
C PRO A 42 -16.77 19.88 13.82
N ALA A 43 -17.47 18.93 14.46
CA ALA A 43 -17.00 17.55 14.61
C ALA A 43 -17.17 16.72 13.31
N ASP A 44 -18.21 17.00 12.53
CA ASP A 44 -18.45 16.31 11.24
C ASP A 44 -17.41 16.75 10.20
N ASN A 45 -17.04 18.03 10.21
CA ASN A 45 -16.01 18.61 9.34
C ASN A 45 -14.64 17.91 9.42
N ALA A 46 -14.25 17.40 10.60
CA ALA A 46 -12.98 16.69 10.78
C ALA A 46 -13.04 15.25 10.22
N SER A 47 -14.19 14.61 10.33
CA SER A 47 -14.43 13.26 9.81
C SER A 47 -14.53 13.31 8.28
N ASP A 48 -15.28 14.26 7.74
CA ASP A 48 -15.44 14.48 6.29
C ASP A 48 -14.09 14.74 5.60
N LEU A 49 -13.22 15.54 6.22
CA LEU A 49 -11.88 15.79 5.68
C LEU A 49 -11.02 14.52 5.68
N THR A 50 -11.11 13.71 6.74
CA THR A 50 -10.35 12.46 6.83
C THR A 50 -10.80 11.47 5.76
N ASP A 51 -12.11 11.36 5.54
CA ASP A 51 -12.69 10.50 4.51
C ASP A 51 -12.26 10.95 3.11
N GLN A 52 -12.30 12.26 2.84
CA GLN A 52 -11.83 12.82 1.57
C GLN A 52 -10.35 12.54 1.32
N LEU A 53 -9.48 12.76 2.33
CA LEU A 53 -8.05 12.48 2.22
C LEU A 53 -7.77 10.99 2.01
N THR A 54 -8.57 10.13 2.63
CA THR A 54 -8.46 8.68 2.47
C THR A 54 -8.84 8.26 1.05
N GLU A 55 -9.96 8.74 0.50
CA GLU A 55 -10.34 8.40 -0.89
C GLU A 55 -9.31 8.93 -1.89
N MET A 56 -8.78 10.16 -1.69
CA MET A 56 -7.70 10.70 -2.53
C MET A 56 -6.46 9.79 -2.54
N ALA A 57 -6.04 9.29 -1.37
CA ALA A 57 -4.89 8.39 -1.27
C ALA A 57 -5.16 7.04 -1.95
N ILE A 58 -6.38 6.52 -1.84
CA ILE A 58 -6.80 5.29 -2.52
C ILE A 58 -6.81 5.49 -4.04
N ASP A 59 -7.29 6.63 -4.53
CA ASP A 59 -7.29 6.94 -5.96
C ASP A 59 -5.88 7.12 -6.53
N GLU A 60 -4.96 7.73 -5.77
CA GLU A 60 -3.55 7.81 -6.14
C GLU A 60 -2.95 6.41 -6.29
N HIS A 61 -3.17 5.51 -5.31
CA HIS A 61 -2.72 4.12 -5.39
C HIS A 61 -3.33 3.36 -6.58
N ARG A 62 -4.62 3.56 -6.87
CA ARG A 62 -5.29 3.00 -8.06
C ARG A 62 -4.62 3.48 -9.35
N GLY A 63 -4.23 4.75 -9.41
CA GLY A 63 -3.49 5.33 -10.54
C GLY A 63 -2.16 4.62 -10.76
N ASP A 64 -1.35 4.48 -9.71
CA ASP A 64 -0.08 3.77 -9.75
C ASP A 64 -0.25 2.30 -10.19
N ASP A 65 -1.27 1.61 -9.65
CA ASP A 65 -1.61 0.24 -10.04
C ASP A 65 -1.92 0.14 -11.54
N ALA A 66 -2.69 1.09 -12.09
CA ALA A 66 -3.02 1.12 -13.51
C ALA A 66 -1.79 1.33 -14.39
N GLU A 67 -0.84 2.16 -13.97
CA GLU A 67 0.43 2.35 -14.68
C GLU A 67 1.28 1.07 -14.68
N GLU A 68 1.36 0.38 -13.54
CA GLU A 68 2.07 -0.91 -13.44
C GLU A 68 1.46 -1.98 -14.34
N ILE A 69 0.11 -2.06 -14.39
CA ILE A 69 -0.61 -2.97 -15.28
C ILE A 69 -0.33 -2.64 -16.76
N LYS A 70 -0.38 -1.35 -17.13
CA LYS A 70 -0.06 -0.88 -18.50
C LYS A 70 1.35 -1.27 -18.89
N ALA A 71 2.32 -1.07 -18.00
CA ALA A 71 3.71 -1.46 -18.24
C ALA A 71 3.86 -2.98 -18.38
N ALA A 72 3.15 -3.77 -17.56
CA ALA A 72 3.16 -5.22 -17.67
C ALA A 72 2.59 -5.73 -19.00
N LEU A 73 1.46 -5.16 -19.44
CA LEU A 73 0.86 -5.46 -20.75
C LEU A 73 1.81 -5.10 -21.89
N GLN A 74 2.47 -3.95 -21.83
CA GLN A 74 3.46 -3.56 -22.82
C GLN A 74 4.64 -4.53 -22.87
N ALA A 75 5.17 -4.96 -21.72
CA ALA A 75 6.23 -5.95 -21.66
C ALA A 75 5.80 -7.31 -22.25
N MET A 76 4.52 -7.67 -22.15
CA MET A 76 3.98 -8.88 -22.81
C MET A 76 3.97 -8.72 -24.34
N GLU A 77 3.68 -7.52 -24.86
CA GLU A 77 3.70 -7.24 -26.30
C GLU A 77 5.11 -7.19 -26.87
N ASP A 78 6.06 -6.61 -26.12
CA ASP A 78 7.48 -6.54 -26.48
C ASP A 78 8.20 -7.89 -26.32
N GLY A 79 7.57 -8.87 -25.67
CA GLY A 79 8.15 -10.19 -25.41
C GLY A 79 9.24 -10.17 -24.32
N THR A 80 9.31 -9.11 -23.53
CA THR A 80 10.25 -8.93 -22.41
C THR A 80 9.65 -9.37 -21.07
N TYR A 81 8.36 -9.69 -21.04
CA TYR A 81 7.66 -10.17 -19.85
C TYR A 81 8.31 -11.40 -19.22
N GLY A 82 8.42 -11.38 -17.89
CA GLY A 82 9.12 -12.41 -17.12
C GLY A 82 10.63 -12.19 -17.00
N LYS A 83 11.14 -11.02 -17.41
CA LYS A 83 12.50 -10.56 -17.08
C LYS A 83 12.44 -9.30 -16.23
N CYS A 84 13.33 -9.21 -15.24
CA CYS A 84 13.42 -8.03 -14.41
C CYS A 84 13.88 -6.81 -15.23
N ALA A 85 13.15 -5.71 -15.15
CA ALA A 85 13.49 -4.45 -15.83
C ALA A 85 14.82 -3.83 -15.36
N VAL A 86 15.32 -4.20 -14.17
CA VAL A 86 16.54 -3.64 -13.57
C VAL A 86 17.77 -4.50 -13.83
N CYS A 87 17.74 -5.78 -13.44
CA CYS A 87 18.88 -6.69 -13.61
C CYS A 87 18.81 -7.59 -14.84
N GLY A 88 17.66 -7.69 -15.51
CA GLY A 88 17.46 -8.58 -16.66
C GLY A 88 17.33 -10.07 -16.32
N GLU A 89 17.34 -10.44 -15.03
CA GLU A 89 17.17 -11.83 -14.59
C GLU A 89 15.74 -12.34 -14.81
N GLU A 90 15.59 -13.66 -14.92
CA GLU A 90 14.28 -14.29 -15.09
C GLU A 90 13.46 -14.22 -13.79
N ILE A 91 12.23 -13.72 -13.91
CA ILE A 91 11.29 -13.64 -12.79
C ILE A 91 10.63 -15.02 -12.62
N PRO A 92 10.62 -15.60 -11.40
CA PRO A 92 10.01 -16.89 -11.16
C PRO A 92 8.52 -16.88 -11.50
N ILE A 93 8.05 -17.92 -12.20
CA ILE A 93 6.65 -18.01 -12.67
C ILE A 93 5.66 -17.91 -11.51
N GLY A 94 5.97 -18.50 -10.35
CA GLY A 94 5.10 -18.41 -9.17
C GLY A 94 4.88 -16.98 -8.68
N ARG A 95 5.84 -16.07 -8.89
CA ARG A 95 5.67 -14.63 -8.60
C ARG A 95 4.74 -13.98 -9.62
N LEU A 96 4.88 -14.31 -10.91
CA LEU A 96 4.04 -13.76 -11.98
C LEU A 96 2.60 -14.29 -11.92
N GLU A 97 2.39 -15.50 -11.38
CA GLU A 97 1.05 -16.04 -11.12
C GLU A 97 0.39 -15.38 -9.90
N ALA A 98 1.18 -14.99 -8.89
CA ALA A 98 0.68 -14.28 -7.71
C ALA A 98 0.50 -12.77 -7.95
N MET A 99 1.41 -12.15 -8.70
CA MET A 99 1.46 -10.72 -9.01
C MET A 99 1.76 -10.54 -10.51
N PRO A 100 0.75 -10.58 -11.37
CA PRO A 100 0.93 -10.48 -12.83
C PRO A 100 1.42 -9.10 -13.31
N LYS A 101 1.25 -8.05 -12.51
CA LYS A 101 1.77 -6.71 -12.80
C LYS A 101 3.27 -6.54 -12.49
N ALA A 102 3.92 -7.53 -11.89
CA ALA A 102 5.31 -7.40 -11.44
C ALA A 102 6.33 -7.42 -12.60
N LEU A 103 7.07 -6.32 -12.77
CA LEU A 103 8.15 -6.18 -13.76
C LEU A 103 9.57 -6.28 -13.17
N THR A 104 9.69 -6.43 -11.85
CA THR A 104 10.96 -6.53 -11.15
C THR A 104 11.06 -7.84 -10.36
N CYS A 105 12.30 -8.32 -10.17
CA CYS A 105 12.56 -9.45 -9.28
C CYS A 105 12.35 -9.03 -7.81
N VAL A 106 12.33 -10.01 -6.90
CA VAL A 106 12.05 -9.80 -5.47
C VAL A 106 13.03 -8.78 -4.87
N GLU A 107 14.32 -8.96 -5.09
CA GLU A 107 15.38 -8.06 -4.61
C GLU A 107 15.15 -6.58 -5.01
N HIS A 108 14.77 -6.34 -6.27
CA HIS A 108 14.55 -4.97 -6.77
C HIS A 108 13.16 -4.42 -6.42
N ALA A 109 12.23 -5.27 -5.97
CA ALA A 109 10.96 -4.82 -5.42
C ALA A 109 11.12 -4.35 -3.97
N GLU A 110 11.89 -5.09 -3.15
CA GLU A 110 12.12 -4.78 -1.73
C GLU A 110 12.81 -3.42 -1.52
N HIS A 111 13.77 -3.06 -2.38
CA HIS A 111 14.44 -1.75 -2.30
C HIS A 111 13.54 -0.55 -2.59
N ARG A 112 12.41 -0.75 -3.29
CA ARG A 112 11.41 0.32 -3.47
C ARG A 112 10.67 0.60 -2.16
N GLU A 113 10.40 -0.45 -1.38
CA GLU A 113 9.63 -0.39 -0.13
C GLU A 113 10.45 0.14 1.05
N GLU A 114 11.77 -0.10 1.10
CA GLU A 114 12.65 0.43 2.15
C GLU A 114 12.66 1.97 2.25
N ASN A 115 12.26 2.66 1.18
CA ASN A 115 12.16 4.12 1.13
C ASN A 115 10.79 4.66 1.59
N LEU A 116 9.82 3.79 1.85
CA LEU A 116 8.44 4.18 2.20
C LEU A 116 8.16 4.12 3.71
N ARG A 117 9.08 3.60 4.51
CA ARG A 117 8.94 3.60 5.96
C ARG A 117 8.96 5.04 6.49
N PRO A 118 8.00 5.42 7.35
CA PRO A 118 7.95 6.78 7.89
C PRO A 118 9.27 7.13 8.57
N VAL A 119 9.69 8.40 8.49
CA VAL A 119 10.89 8.90 9.19
C VAL A 119 10.84 8.65 10.71
N GLU A 120 9.62 8.51 11.26
CA GLU A 120 9.35 8.16 12.65
C GLU A 120 9.85 6.74 13.01
N GLU A 121 9.94 5.82 12.03
CA GLU A 121 10.47 4.47 12.22
C GLU A 121 11.96 4.48 12.55
N ASP A 122 12.75 5.38 11.96
CA ASP A 122 14.16 5.55 12.33
C ASP A 122 14.33 6.01 13.78
N VAL A 123 13.39 6.83 14.28
CA VAL A 123 13.34 7.27 15.67
C VAL A 123 12.91 6.12 16.59
N LEU A 124 11.96 5.29 16.17
CA LEU A 124 11.49 4.11 16.93
C LEU A 124 12.54 2.97 16.96
N SER A 125 13.25 2.76 15.85
CA SER A 125 14.34 1.77 15.72
C SER A 125 15.56 2.13 16.58
N SER A 126 15.77 3.44 16.80
CA SER A 126 16.83 3.95 17.67
C SER A 126 16.45 4.02 19.15
N THR A 127 15.18 3.75 19.50
CA THR A 127 14.86 3.37 20.88
C THR A 127 15.34 1.94 21.10
N PRO A 128 16.22 1.68 22.08
CA PRO A 128 16.41 0.31 22.53
C PRO A 128 15.02 -0.15 22.95
N ARG A 129 14.49 -1.18 22.28
CA ARG A 129 13.40 -1.96 22.86
C ARG A 129 13.93 -2.43 24.20
N SER A 130 13.51 -1.75 25.25
CA SER A 130 13.69 -2.21 26.61
C SER A 130 12.85 -3.49 26.71
N ASP A 131 13.51 -4.61 26.42
CA ASP A 131 13.31 -5.84 27.19
C ASP A 131 13.62 -5.61 28.69
N ASP A 132 13.82 -4.37 29.15
CA ASP A 132 13.70 -3.91 30.54
C ASP A 132 12.24 -3.72 30.98
N PHE A 133 11.34 -4.63 30.62
CA PHE A 133 10.19 -4.91 31.49
C PHE A 133 10.63 -5.68 32.76
N ILE A 134 11.93 -6.00 32.89
CA ILE A 134 12.58 -6.52 34.10
C ILE A 134 13.33 -5.40 34.87
N GLU A 135 12.78 -4.19 34.96
CA GLU A 135 13.20 -3.23 36.00
C GLU A 135 12.02 -2.39 36.52
N LEU A 136 10.78 -2.83 36.26
CA LEU A 136 9.58 -2.28 36.89
C LEU A 136 9.06 -3.13 38.05
N GLU A 137 9.77 -4.19 38.42
CA GLU A 137 9.51 -4.96 39.66
C GLU A 137 10.26 -4.38 40.87
N GLU A 138 11.28 -3.53 40.69
CA GLU A 138 12.06 -2.99 41.82
C GLU A 138 11.40 -1.76 42.49
N PHE A 139 10.50 -1.06 41.80
CA PHE A 139 9.70 0.04 42.37
C PHE A 139 8.23 -0.34 42.64
N GLY A 140 7.92 -1.64 42.59
CA GLY A 140 6.60 -2.20 42.92
C GLY A 140 6.29 -2.31 44.41
N SER A 141 7.10 -1.72 45.30
CA SER A 141 6.79 -1.64 46.73
C SER A 141 6.25 -0.26 47.05
N SER A 142 4.94 -0.10 46.87
CA SER A 142 4.16 1.04 47.36
C SER A 142 4.12 1.04 48.89
N ASP A 143 5.25 1.31 49.56
CA ASP A 143 5.30 1.61 50.98
C ASP A 143 5.26 3.14 51.16
N THR A 144 4.06 3.65 51.42
CA THR A 144 3.87 5.07 51.74
C THR A 144 4.30 5.35 53.19
N PRO A 145 4.97 6.48 53.51
CA PRO A 145 5.42 6.78 54.88
C PRO A 145 4.30 7.03 55.91
N GLN A 146 3.04 6.85 55.53
CA GLN A 146 1.86 7.24 56.31
C GLN A 146 1.33 6.12 57.23
N ASP A 147 1.85 4.88 57.16
CA ASP A 147 1.42 3.74 57.99
C ASP A 147 2.20 3.61 59.31
N LYS A 148 2.75 4.71 59.82
CA LYS A 148 3.39 4.76 61.14
C LYS A 148 2.68 5.75 62.05
N SER A 149 1.56 5.30 62.61
CA SER A 149 0.96 5.89 63.82
C SER A 149 0.01 4.90 64.49
#